data_AF-A0AAW8NL73-F1
#
_entry.id   AF-A0AAW8NL73-F1
#
_cell.length_a   1.000
_cell.length_b   1.000
_cell.length_c   1.000
_cell.angle_alpha   90.00
_cell.angle_beta   90.00
_cell.angle_gamma   90.00
#
_symmetry.space_group_name_H-M   'P 1'
#
loop_
_entity.id
_entity.type
_entity.pdbx_description
1 polymer ?
#
loop_
_entity_poly.entity_id
_entity_poly.type
_entity_poly.pdbx_seq_one_letter_code
_entity_poly.pdbx_strand_id
1 'polypeptide(L)'
;MKNLNINPQSTCPCCSEQPYQDCCLVFHGKSQLPDTPEQLMRSRFCAFYLGLNSYLIDTHHPDFLNGLTEADLAQEPLPDWLSLDVIASEQQGNSGYVTFQAWYKLDGQLDAIHEHSSFEKLAGRWLYTEGKQRAAILPKRNDACVCRSGKKFKQCCWR
;
A
#
# COMPACT_ATOMS: atom_id res chain seq x y z
N MET A 1 -8.26 13.54 -9.72
CA MET A 1 -8.74 12.25 -9.18
C MET A 1 -8.48 11.15 -10.20
N LYS A 2 -7.37 10.42 -10.06
CA LYS A 2 -7.13 9.18 -10.81
C LYS A 2 -7.98 8.07 -10.16
N ASN A 3 -9.27 8.01 -10.46
CA ASN A 3 -10.07 6.82 -10.16
C ASN A 3 -9.69 5.76 -11.18
N LEU A 4 -8.66 4.99 -10.88
CA LEU A 4 -8.20 3.92 -11.74
C LEU A 4 -9.23 2.79 -11.68
N ASN A 5 -9.95 2.58 -12.78
CA ASN A 5 -10.92 1.51 -12.90
C ASN A 5 -10.18 0.20 -13.21
N ILE A 6 -9.82 -0.55 -12.16
CA ILE A 6 -9.21 -1.87 -12.30
C ILE A 6 -10.28 -2.93 -12.61
N ASN A 7 -10.00 -3.85 -13.52
CA ASN A 7 -10.85 -5.03 -13.73
C ASN A 7 -10.76 -5.92 -12.48
N PRO A 8 -11.88 -6.27 -11.81
CA PRO A 8 -11.87 -7.08 -10.60
C PRO A 8 -11.21 -8.46 -10.74
N GLN A 9 -11.16 -9.02 -11.95
CA GLN A 9 -10.48 -10.29 -12.24
C GLN A 9 -8.98 -10.16 -12.51
N SER A 10 -8.46 -8.94 -12.68
CA SER A 10 -7.02 -8.72 -12.82
C SER A 10 -6.31 -8.91 -11.48
N THR A 11 -5.02 -9.26 -11.53
CA THR A 11 -4.18 -9.40 -10.34
C THR A 11 -4.23 -8.14 -9.49
N CYS A 12 -4.36 -8.34 -8.18
CA CYS A 12 -4.45 -7.27 -7.20
C CYS A 12 -3.15 -6.42 -7.18
N PRO A 13 -3.24 -5.08 -7.17
CA PRO A 13 -2.06 -4.21 -7.11
C PRO A 13 -1.16 -4.44 -5.90
N CYS A 14 -1.69 -4.95 -4.78
CA CYS A 14 -0.90 -5.25 -3.58
C CYS A 14 0.08 -6.42 -3.76
N CYS A 15 0.18 -6.98 -4.97
CA CYS A 15 1.15 -8.00 -5.34
C CYS A 15 0.98 -9.33 -4.58
N SER A 16 -0.25 -9.67 -4.23
CA SER A 16 -0.63 -10.96 -3.60
C SER A 16 -0.83 -12.12 -4.59
N GLU A 17 -0.70 -11.85 -5.90
CA GLU A 17 -0.99 -12.77 -7.01
C GLU A 17 -2.46 -13.18 -7.16
N GLN A 18 -3.32 -12.86 -6.18
CA GLN A 18 -4.76 -13.08 -6.24
C GLN A 18 -5.46 -12.03 -7.12
N PRO A 19 -6.62 -12.37 -7.72
CA PRO A 19 -7.50 -11.38 -8.35
C PRO A 19 -7.90 -10.27 -7.35
N TYR A 20 -8.07 -9.04 -7.83
CA TYR A 20 -8.46 -7.91 -6.98
C TYR A 20 -9.77 -8.18 -6.22
N GLN A 21 -10.75 -8.80 -6.89
CA GLN A 21 -12.06 -9.15 -6.33
C GLN A 21 -11.97 -10.09 -5.11
N ASP A 22 -10.98 -10.99 -5.11
CA ASP A 22 -10.77 -12.01 -4.09
C ASP A 22 -9.71 -11.57 -3.06
N CYS A 23 -9.15 -10.37 -3.23
CA CYS A 23 -8.08 -9.83 -2.40
C CYS A 23 -8.47 -8.51 -1.74
N CYS A 24 -8.10 -7.35 -2.29
CA CYS A 24 -8.33 -6.07 -1.60
C CYS A 24 -9.75 -5.54 -1.78
N LEU A 25 -10.48 -5.97 -2.83
CA LEU A 25 -11.84 -5.49 -3.07
C LEU A 25 -12.81 -5.90 -1.95
N VAL A 26 -12.66 -7.08 -1.35
CA VAL A 26 -13.56 -7.51 -0.25
C VAL A 26 -13.46 -6.58 0.96
N PHE A 27 -12.30 -5.96 1.18
CA PHE A 27 -12.08 -4.97 2.23
C PHE A 27 -12.56 -3.58 1.81
N HIS A 28 -12.24 -3.15 0.59
CA HIS A 28 -12.67 -1.84 0.08
C HIS A 28 -14.20 -1.73 -0.05
N GLY A 29 -14.85 -2.83 -0.45
CA GLY A 29 -16.30 -2.96 -0.50
C GLY A 29 -16.96 -3.19 0.85
N LYS A 30 -16.18 -3.26 1.94
CA LYS A 30 -16.64 -3.49 3.32
C LYS A 30 -17.41 -4.81 3.53
N SER A 31 -17.21 -5.79 2.63
CA SER A 31 -17.78 -7.14 2.76
C SER A 31 -17.05 -7.96 3.83
N GLN A 32 -15.77 -7.69 4.03
CA GLN A 32 -14.93 -8.31 5.06
C GLN A 32 -14.03 -7.25 5.71
N LEU A 33 -13.49 -7.59 6.88
CA LEU A 33 -12.46 -6.81 7.56
C LEU A 33 -11.12 -7.53 7.40
N PRO A 34 -9.99 -6.80 7.30
CA PRO A 34 -8.68 -7.44 7.40
C PRO A 34 -8.53 -8.16 8.74
N ASP A 35 -8.08 -9.41 8.71
CA ASP A 35 -7.85 -10.22 9.90
C ASP A 35 -6.45 -9.99 10.51
N THR A 36 -5.50 -9.56 9.68
CA THR A 36 -4.10 -9.30 10.05
C THR A 36 -3.66 -7.88 9.69
N PRO A 37 -2.61 -7.33 10.36
CA PRO A 37 -2.03 -6.04 9.99
C PRO A 37 -1.49 -6.03 8.55
N GLU A 38 -0.94 -7.15 8.06
CA GLU A 38 -0.47 -7.25 6.67
C GLU A 38 -1.62 -7.11 5.65
N GLN A 39 -2.75 -7.78 5.88
CA GLN A 39 -3.90 -7.65 4.99
C GLN A 39 -4.39 -6.20 4.93
N LEU A 40 -4.41 -5.50 6.08
CA LEU A 40 -4.76 -4.09 6.10
C LEU A 40 -3.72 -3.23 5.39
N MET A 41 -2.43 -3.48 5.60
CA MET A 41 -1.36 -2.74 4.92
C MET A 41 -1.47 -2.89 3.39
N ARG A 42 -1.70 -4.12 2.92
CA ARG A 42 -1.89 -4.43 1.49
C ARG A 42 -3.13 -3.75 0.91
N SER A 43 -4.26 -3.77 1.61
CA SER A 43 -5.47 -3.06 1.15
C SER A 43 -5.26 -1.56 1.14
N ARG A 44 -4.62 -0.98 2.17
CA ARG A 44 -4.25 0.45 2.17
C ARG A 44 -3.37 0.82 0.99
N PHE A 45 -2.36 0.02 0.65
CA PHE A 45 -1.58 0.24 -0.57
C PHE A 45 -2.46 0.24 -1.83
N CYS A 46 -3.36 -0.74 -1.99
CA CYS A 46 -4.30 -0.75 -3.12
C CYS A 46 -5.24 0.46 -3.12
N ALA A 47 -5.64 0.96 -1.96
CA ALA A 47 -6.45 2.16 -1.86
C ALA A 47 -5.68 3.41 -2.33
N PHE A 48 -4.40 3.55 -1.96
CA PHE A 48 -3.52 4.57 -2.54
C PHE A 48 -3.39 4.43 -4.05
N TYR A 49 -3.15 3.19 -4.53
CA TYR A 49 -3.04 2.89 -5.96
C TYR A 49 -4.29 3.28 -6.74
N LEU A 50 -5.49 3.06 -6.19
CA LEU A 50 -6.77 3.29 -6.87
C LEU A 50 -7.40 4.66 -6.57
N GLY A 51 -6.82 5.46 -5.67
CA GLY A 51 -7.39 6.74 -5.23
C GLY A 51 -8.60 6.62 -4.29
N LEU A 52 -8.70 5.52 -3.53
CA LEU A 52 -9.80 5.26 -2.58
C LEU A 52 -9.55 5.93 -1.23
N ASN A 53 -9.53 7.26 -1.22
CA ASN A 53 -9.11 8.06 -0.06
C ASN A 53 -9.98 7.84 1.19
N SER A 54 -11.30 7.66 1.03
CA SER A 54 -12.19 7.35 2.14
C SER A 54 -11.80 6.09 2.90
N TYR A 55 -11.33 5.04 2.19
CA TYR A 55 -10.83 3.82 2.83
C TYR A 55 -9.56 4.07 3.65
N LEU A 56 -8.69 4.96 3.18
CA LEU A 56 -7.46 5.32 3.89
C LEU A 56 -7.74 6.07 5.19
N ILE A 57 -8.75 6.94 5.19
CA ILE A 57 -9.22 7.66 6.38
C ILE A 57 -9.92 6.68 7.33
N ASP A 58 -10.87 5.88 6.83
CA ASP A 58 -11.65 4.90 7.61
C ASP A 58 -10.78 3.85 8.32
N THR A 59 -9.60 3.56 7.77
CA THR A 59 -8.66 2.57 8.31
C THR A 59 -7.45 3.19 9.02
N HIS A 60 -7.47 4.51 9.26
CA HIS A 60 -6.53 5.18 10.13
C HIS A 60 -7.09 5.21 11.56
N HIS A 61 -6.24 4.99 12.55
CA HIS A 61 -6.62 5.15 13.94
C HIS A 61 -6.97 6.63 14.22
N PRO A 62 -8.14 6.93 14.83
CA PRO A 62 -8.59 8.31 15.00
C PRO A 62 -7.61 9.18 15.80
N ASP A 63 -6.98 8.61 16.83
CA ASP A 63 -5.99 9.33 17.67
C ASP A 63 -4.67 9.63 16.93
N PHE A 64 -4.40 8.97 15.80
CA PHE A 64 -3.19 9.16 15.00
C PHE A 64 -3.46 9.84 13.64
N LEU A 65 -4.74 10.01 13.28
CA LEU A 65 -5.15 10.63 12.02
C LEU A 65 -4.65 12.08 11.91
N ASN A 66 -4.45 12.77 13.04
CA ASN A 66 -3.88 14.12 13.11
C ASN A 66 -4.54 15.14 12.15
N GLY A 67 -5.85 15.01 11.94
CA GLY A 67 -6.62 15.91 11.07
C GLY A 67 -6.45 15.67 9.56
N LEU A 68 -5.76 14.60 9.14
CA LEU A 68 -5.64 14.21 7.74
C LEU A 68 -7.02 14.00 7.12
N THR A 69 -7.25 14.60 5.96
CA THR A 69 -8.52 14.52 5.22
C THR A 69 -8.37 13.83 3.86
N GLU A 70 -9.49 13.44 3.26
CA GLU A 70 -9.49 12.92 1.87
C GLU A 70 -8.97 13.95 0.86
N ALA A 71 -9.16 15.24 1.13
CA ALA A 71 -8.68 16.33 0.29
C ALA A 71 -7.15 16.42 0.33
N ASP A 72 -6.54 16.25 1.52
CA ASP A 72 -5.08 16.21 1.68
C ASP A 72 -4.47 15.04 0.89
N LEU A 73 -5.11 13.88 0.94
CA LEU A 73 -4.72 12.69 0.18
C LEU A 73 -4.94 12.82 -1.34
N ALA A 74 -5.71 13.81 -1.79
CA ALA A 74 -6.00 14.05 -3.20
C ALA A 74 -5.17 15.19 -3.81
N GLN A 75 -4.25 15.80 -3.05
CA GLN A 75 -3.42 16.89 -3.54
C GLN A 75 -2.39 16.39 -4.56
N GLU A 76 -2.29 17.09 -5.68
CA GLU A 76 -1.33 16.78 -6.76
C GLU A 76 0.03 17.46 -6.48
N PRO A 77 1.15 16.89 -6.97
CA PRO A 77 1.22 15.70 -7.82
C PRO A 77 1.04 14.39 -7.05
N LEU A 78 0.21 13.49 -7.57
CA LEU A 78 0.02 12.15 -7.01
C LEU A 78 1.03 11.15 -7.56
N PRO A 79 1.63 10.31 -6.70
CA PRO A 79 2.56 9.27 -7.12
C PRO A 79 1.90 8.22 -8.01
N ASP A 80 2.60 7.82 -9.07
CA ASP A 80 2.28 6.63 -9.87
C ASP A 80 2.80 5.39 -9.13
N TRP A 81 1.97 4.82 -8.28
CA TRP A 81 2.27 3.59 -7.54
C TRP A 81 2.55 2.42 -8.49
N LEU A 82 3.59 1.63 -8.19
CA LEU A 82 4.05 0.54 -9.05
C LEU A 82 3.83 -0.83 -8.42
N SER A 83 4.27 -1.01 -7.18
CA SER A 83 4.25 -2.32 -6.52
C SER A 83 4.48 -2.20 -5.02
N LEU A 84 4.21 -3.30 -4.32
CA LEU A 84 4.40 -3.43 -2.89
C LEU A 84 5.26 -4.66 -2.59
N ASP A 85 6.31 -4.45 -1.80
CA ASP A 85 7.13 -5.52 -1.22
C ASP A 85 6.96 -5.52 0.30
N VAL A 86 6.25 -6.51 0.84
CA VAL A 86 6.19 -6.74 2.29
C VAL A 86 7.45 -7.51 2.71
N ILE A 87 8.23 -6.92 3.61
CA ILE A 87 9.51 -7.45 4.08
C ILE A 87 9.32 -8.30 5.34
N ALA A 88 8.51 -7.80 6.28
CA ALA A 88 8.20 -8.48 7.54
C ALA A 88 6.83 -8.04 8.04
N SER A 89 6.13 -8.94 8.71
CA SER A 89 4.85 -8.67 9.36
C SER A 89 4.76 -9.51 10.61
N GLU A 90 4.22 -8.93 11.68
CA GLU A 90 4.00 -9.62 12.93
C GLU A 90 2.74 -9.10 13.60
N GLN A 91 2.08 -10.00 14.34
CA GLN A 91 0.91 -9.70 15.13
C GLN A 91 1.08 -10.30 16.52
N GLN A 92 0.85 -9.49 17.55
CA GLN A 92 0.81 -9.90 18.94
C GLN A 92 -0.48 -9.38 19.59
N GLY A 93 -1.46 -10.27 19.76
CA GLY A 93 -2.77 -9.90 20.30
C GLY A 93 -3.45 -8.83 19.45
N ASN A 94 -3.63 -7.64 20.01
CA ASN A 94 -4.27 -6.48 19.38
C ASN A 94 -3.27 -5.45 18.84
N SER A 95 -1.98 -5.77 18.79
CA SER A 95 -0.96 -4.91 18.20
C SER A 95 -0.22 -5.68 17.12
N GLY A 96 0.29 -4.98 16.12
CA GLY A 96 1.05 -5.59 15.04
C GLY A 96 1.85 -4.57 14.26
N TYR A 97 2.76 -5.04 13.41
CA TYR A 97 3.52 -4.17 12.53
C TYR A 97 3.69 -4.80 11.16
N VAL A 98 3.98 -3.95 10.18
CA VAL A 98 4.38 -4.36 8.83
C VAL A 98 5.55 -3.49 8.39
N THR A 99 6.64 -4.13 7.97
CA THR A 99 7.76 -3.47 7.28
C THR A 99 7.64 -3.72 5.79
N PHE A 100 7.67 -2.68 4.96
CA PHE A 100 7.49 -2.81 3.52
C PHE A 100 8.25 -1.76 2.71
N GLN A 101 8.34 -1.97 1.40
CA GLN A 101 8.67 -0.96 0.40
C GLN A 101 7.51 -0.80 -0.58
N ALA A 102 6.93 0.40 -0.64
CA ALA A 102 5.92 0.76 -1.63
C ALA A 102 6.59 1.62 -2.72
N TRP A 103 6.73 1.05 -3.92
CA TRP A 103 7.43 1.67 -5.03
C TRP A 103 6.50 2.60 -5.81
N TYR A 104 7.01 3.77 -6.19
CA TYR A 104 6.25 4.72 -6.99
C TYR A 104 7.15 5.52 -7.92
N LYS A 105 6.54 6.16 -8.93
CA LYS A 105 7.15 7.26 -9.66
C LYS A 105 6.45 8.57 -9.35
N LEU A 106 7.21 9.63 -9.10
CA LEU A 106 6.70 10.99 -8.99
C LEU A 106 7.49 11.86 -9.96
N ASP A 107 6.78 12.56 -10.86
CA ASP A 107 7.39 13.33 -11.95
C ASP A 107 8.44 12.54 -12.75
N GLY A 108 8.16 11.25 -12.98
CA GLY A 108 9.03 10.31 -13.69
C GLY A 108 10.19 9.74 -12.86
N GLN A 109 10.48 10.29 -11.68
CA GLN A 109 11.53 9.82 -10.79
C GLN A 109 11.04 8.64 -9.95
N LEU A 110 11.81 7.56 -9.93
CA LEU A 110 11.50 6.38 -9.12
C LEU A 110 11.98 6.59 -7.68
N ASP A 111 11.11 6.30 -6.72
CA ASP A 111 11.46 6.18 -5.31
C ASP A 111 10.59 5.10 -4.62
N ALA A 112 10.82 4.87 -3.34
CA ALA A 112 9.98 4.02 -2.51
C ALA A 112 9.77 4.60 -1.12
N ILE A 113 8.57 4.34 -0.58
CA ILE A 113 8.34 4.45 0.86
C ILE A 113 8.83 3.15 1.50
N HIS A 114 9.96 3.20 2.20
CA HIS A 114 10.42 2.13 3.07
C HIS A 114 10.00 2.43 4.50
N GLU A 115 8.97 1.75 4.99
CA GLU A 115 8.37 2.06 6.28
C GLU A 115 8.25 0.82 7.15
N HIS A 116 8.40 1.01 8.46
CA HIS A 116 7.91 0.10 9.49
C HIS A 116 6.68 0.73 10.14
N SER A 117 5.50 0.23 9.76
CA SER A 117 4.21 0.75 10.22
C SER A 117 3.66 -0.08 11.36
N SER A 118 3.13 0.60 12.37
CA SER A 118 2.41 0.02 13.49
C SER A 118 0.91 0.00 13.22
N PHE A 119 0.25 -1.01 13.78
CA PHE A 119 -1.18 -1.22 13.68
C PHE A 119 -1.75 -1.67 15.02
N GLU A 120 -2.98 -1.25 15.28
CA GLU A 120 -3.73 -1.66 16.47
C GLU A 120 -5.11 -2.19 16.09
N LYS A 121 -5.58 -3.20 16.82
CA LYS A 121 -6.88 -3.82 16.64
C LYS A 121 -7.85 -3.27 17.67
N LEU A 122 -8.75 -2.39 17.25
CA LEU A 122 -9.79 -1.80 18.09
C LEU A 122 -11.16 -2.36 17.68
N ALA A 123 -11.90 -2.89 18.65
CA ALA A 123 -13.23 -3.49 18.43
C ALA A 123 -13.27 -4.49 17.25
N GLY A 124 -12.21 -5.31 17.13
CA GLY A 124 -12.08 -6.32 16.07
C GLY A 124 -11.57 -5.82 14.72
N ARG A 125 -11.27 -4.51 14.57
CA ARG A 125 -10.79 -3.89 13.33
C ARG A 125 -9.34 -3.45 13.47
N TRP A 126 -8.48 -3.87 12.55
CA TRP A 126 -7.14 -3.29 12.45
C TRP A 126 -7.22 -1.86 11.94
N LEU A 127 -6.39 -0.99 12.51
CA LEU A 127 -6.23 0.41 12.15
C LEU A 127 -4.74 0.74 12.08
N TYR A 128 -4.35 1.53 11.09
CA TYR A 128 -3.01 2.09 10.99
C TYR A 128 -2.82 3.17 12.06
N THR A 129 -1.72 3.13 12.81
CA THR A 129 -1.41 4.17 13.81
C THR A 129 -0.31 5.07 13.30
N GLU A 130 0.93 4.60 13.27
CA GLU A 130 2.10 5.40 12.90
C GLU A 130 3.09 4.62 12.05
N GLY A 131 3.99 5.36 11.40
CA GLY A 131 4.99 4.85 10.48
C GLY A 131 6.37 5.38 10.78
N LYS A 132 7.36 4.49 10.88
CA LYS A 132 8.78 4.87 10.99
C LYS A 132 9.46 4.71 9.64
N GLN A 133 9.78 5.85 9.02
CA GLN A 133 10.48 5.93 7.75
C GLN A 133 11.92 5.38 7.86
N ARG A 134 12.34 4.67 6.82
CA ARG A 134 13.68 4.10 6.65
C ARG A 134 14.21 4.50 5.27
N ALA A 135 15.53 4.41 5.09
CA ALA A 135 16.12 4.62 3.77
C ALA A 135 15.64 3.54 2.79
N ALA A 136 15.10 3.94 1.64
CA ALA A 136 14.75 3.03 0.57
C ALA A 136 15.99 2.29 0.04
N ILE A 137 15.83 0.99 -0.23
CA ILE A 137 16.87 0.14 -0.79
C ILE A 137 16.62 0.04 -2.30
N LEU A 138 17.21 0.96 -3.05
CA LEU A 138 17.03 1.03 -4.50
C LEU A 138 17.57 -0.22 -5.23
N PRO A 139 16.87 -0.73 -6.25
CA PRO A 139 17.33 -1.87 -7.05
C PRO A 139 18.61 -1.51 -7.82
N LYS A 140 19.52 -2.46 -7.93
CA LYS A 140 20.70 -2.31 -8.80
C LYS A 140 20.30 -2.52 -10.26
N ARG A 141 21.13 -1.99 -11.15
CA ARG A 141 20.91 -1.98 -12.60
C ARG A 141 20.50 -3.34 -13.21
N ASN A 142 21.03 -4.46 -12.69
CA ASN A 142 20.78 -5.80 -13.23
C ASN A 142 19.76 -6.63 -12.42
N ASP A 143 19.23 -6.09 -11.32
CA ASP A 143 18.22 -6.76 -10.50
C ASP A 143 16.88 -6.84 -11.25
N ALA A 144 15.94 -7.63 -10.74
CA ALA A 144 14.57 -7.64 -11.25
C ALA A 144 13.93 -6.24 -11.10
N CYS A 145 13.11 -5.84 -12.07
CA CYS A 145 12.47 -4.54 -12.01
C CYS A 145 11.37 -4.50 -10.92
N VAL A 146 11.34 -3.41 -10.15
CA VAL A 146 10.40 -3.21 -9.04
C VAL A 146 8.93 -3.25 -9.47
N CYS A 147 8.59 -2.87 -10.70
CA CYS A 147 7.23 -2.99 -11.23
C CYS A 147 6.80 -4.43 -11.55
N ARG A 148 7.65 -5.42 -11.26
CA ARG A 148 7.39 -6.86 -11.44
C ARG A 148 7.05 -7.30 -12.87
N SER A 149 7.49 -6.54 -13.87
CA SER A 149 7.30 -6.86 -15.30
C SER A 149 8.06 -8.09 -15.82
N GLY A 150 8.85 -8.77 -14.97
CA GLY A 150 9.75 -9.86 -15.35
C GLY A 150 11.04 -9.41 -16.05
N LYS A 151 11.22 -8.12 -16.32
CA LYS A 151 12.44 -7.56 -16.93
C LYS A 151 13.48 -7.16 -15.88
N LYS A 152 14.74 -7.03 -16.29
CA LYS A 152 15.78 -6.39 -15.45
C LYS A 152 15.48 -4.90 -15.29
N PHE A 153 15.89 -4.31 -14.17
CA PHE A 153 15.59 -2.92 -13.83
C PHE A 153 16.06 -1.93 -14.92
N LYS A 154 17.29 -2.09 -15.44
CA LYS A 154 17.84 -1.29 -16.56
C LYS A 154 17.03 -1.34 -17.87
N GLN A 155 16.21 -2.37 -18.05
CA GLN A 155 15.39 -2.60 -19.25
C GLN A 155 13.94 -2.16 -19.03
N CYS A 156 13.63 -1.56 -17.89
CA CYS A 156 12.28 -1.19 -17.51
C CYS A 156 12.28 0.15 -16.73
N CYS A 157 12.03 0.16 -15.42
CA CYS A 157 11.81 1.40 -14.65
C CYS A 157 13.08 2.23 -14.34
N TRP A 158 14.25 1.86 -14.84
CA TRP A 158 15.50 2.62 -14.63
C TRP A 158 15.44 4.05 -15.19
N ARG A 159 14.65 4.25 -16.25
CA ARG A 159 14.47 5.54 -16.93
C ARG A 159 13.14 6.16 -16.58
#